data_AF-A0A1Z1MBB5-F1
#
_entry.id   AF-A0A1Z1MBB5-F1
#
_cell.length_a   1.000
_cell.length_b   1.000
_cell.length_c   1.000
_cell.angle_alpha   90.00
_cell.angle_beta   90.00
_cell.angle_gamma   90.00
#
_symmetry.space_group_name_H-M   'P 1'
#
loop_
_entity.id
_entity.type
_entity.pdbx_description
1 polymer ?
#
loop_
_entity_poly.entity_id
_entity_poly.type
_entity_poly.pdbx_seq_one_letter_code
_entity_poly.pdbx_strand_id
1 'polypeptide(L)'
;MQIICIFQKNKIHLSRQISTKIVALNEGSHTKFIGYKYNCITKLKILQKSQKKIRYVWLRDSLYTNITFARSIWYVIDNEKFNINICHNKPIGLSFTKNRIDIHRNIYEIYYCYSHEFQKIFGFNKCIWGRKYIIYNFKNYSTVIQEFFSPDIIF
;
A
#
# COMPACT_ATOMS: atom_id res chain seq x y z
N MET A 1 -25.29 -1.07 2.04
CA MET A 1 -24.83 -2.35 1.45
C MET A 1 -23.34 -2.25 1.16
N GLN A 2 -22.55 -3.26 1.55
CA GLN A 2 -21.11 -3.33 1.32
C GLN A 2 -20.83 -4.62 0.54
N ILE A 3 -20.18 -4.51 -0.60
CA ILE A 3 -19.73 -5.64 -1.43
C ILE A 3 -18.20 -5.59 -1.46
N ILE A 4 -17.57 -6.62 -0.90
CA ILE A 4 -16.11 -6.79 -0.97
C ILE A 4 -15.84 -8.07 -1.74
N CYS A 5 -15.17 -7.95 -2.89
CA CYS A 5 -14.61 -9.08 -3.62
C CYS A 5 -13.12 -9.19 -3.26
N ILE A 6 -12.72 -10.36 -2.73
CA ILE A 6 -11.32 -10.66 -2.41
C ILE A 6 -10.79 -11.66 -3.42
N PHE A 7 -9.75 -11.26 -4.12
CA PHE A 7 -9.06 -12.05 -5.12
C PHE A 7 -7.75 -12.60 -4.53
N GLN A 8 -7.63 -13.93 -4.45
CA GLN A 8 -6.38 -14.60 -4.06
C GLN A 8 -5.59 -15.01 -5.31
N LYS A 9 -4.32 -14.59 -5.39
CA LYS A 9 -3.45 -14.78 -6.57
C LYS A 9 -3.39 -16.23 -7.07
N ASN A 10 -3.45 -17.21 -6.16
CA ASN A 10 -3.28 -18.63 -6.50
C ASN A 10 -4.57 -19.32 -6.99
N LYS A 11 -5.70 -18.61 -7.11
CA LYS A 11 -7.02 -19.24 -7.34
C LYS A 11 -7.80 -18.71 -8.53
N ILE A 12 -7.23 -17.86 -9.39
CA ILE A 12 -8.07 -17.10 -10.33
C ILE A 12 -7.56 -17.17 -11.77
N HIS A 13 -8.44 -17.66 -12.65
CA HIS A 13 -8.43 -17.38 -14.08
C HIS A 13 -9.13 -16.03 -14.31
N LEU A 14 -8.37 -14.94 -14.46
CA LEU A 14 -8.93 -13.61 -14.69
C LEU A 14 -9.04 -13.30 -16.20
N SER A 15 -10.08 -12.57 -16.57
CA SER A 15 -10.21 -12.01 -17.91
C SER A 15 -9.08 -11.01 -18.20
N ARG A 16 -8.69 -10.90 -19.48
CA ARG A 16 -7.51 -10.17 -19.95
C ARG A 16 -7.50 -8.69 -19.51
N GLN A 17 -8.65 -8.02 -19.45
CA GLN A 17 -8.75 -6.61 -19.01
C GLN A 17 -8.55 -6.42 -17.50
N ILE A 18 -8.96 -7.38 -16.67
CA ILE A 18 -8.73 -7.30 -15.22
C ILE A 18 -7.26 -7.65 -14.92
N SER A 19 -6.67 -8.53 -15.73
CA SER A 19 -5.26 -8.92 -15.60
C SER A 19 -4.30 -7.73 -15.71
N THR A 20 -4.52 -6.79 -16.64
CA THR A 20 -3.62 -5.63 -16.83
C THR A 20 -3.72 -4.64 -15.68
N LYS A 21 -4.93 -4.37 -15.15
CA LYS A 21 -5.13 -3.55 -13.95
C LYS A 21 -4.47 -4.17 -12.72
N ILE A 22 -4.57 -5.48 -12.59
CA ILE A 22 -3.94 -6.23 -11.50
C ILE A 22 -2.41 -6.21 -11.62
N VAL A 23 -1.84 -6.32 -12.82
CA VAL A 23 -0.38 -6.23 -13.04
C VAL A 23 0.13 -4.84 -12.65
N ALA A 24 -0.54 -3.76 -13.07
CA ALA A 24 -0.19 -2.40 -12.67
C ALA A 24 -0.28 -2.20 -11.15
N LEU A 25 -1.29 -2.81 -10.51
CA LEU A 25 -1.42 -2.85 -9.06
C LEU A 25 -0.40 -3.74 -8.36
N ASN A 26 0.29 -4.64 -9.06
CA ASN A 26 1.16 -5.63 -8.44
C ASN A 26 2.63 -5.27 -8.52
N GLU A 27 3.06 -4.45 -9.47
CA GLU A 27 4.49 -4.27 -9.74
C GLU A 27 5.08 -2.99 -9.14
N GLY A 28 6.33 -3.11 -8.66
CA GLY A 28 7.13 -1.97 -8.24
C GLY A 28 6.70 -1.24 -6.97
N SER A 29 7.31 -0.07 -6.76
CA SER A 29 7.04 0.83 -5.64
C SER A 29 5.86 1.73 -5.97
N HIS A 30 4.79 1.64 -5.17
CA HIS A 30 3.60 2.49 -5.35
C HIS A 30 3.93 3.99 -5.27
N THR A 31 4.80 4.36 -4.34
CA THR A 31 5.25 5.75 -4.18
C THR A 31 5.94 6.27 -5.44
N LYS A 32 6.77 5.46 -6.11
CA LYS A 32 7.41 5.87 -7.38
C LYS A 32 6.39 6.01 -8.50
N PHE A 33 5.44 5.07 -8.60
CA PHE A 33 4.37 5.13 -9.60
C PHE A 33 3.52 6.40 -9.47
N ILE A 34 3.08 6.73 -8.25
CA ILE A 34 2.33 7.96 -7.97
C ILE A 34 3.16 9.22 -8.23
N GLY A 35 4.45 9.20 -7.85
CA GLY A 35 5.37 10.30 -8.14
C GLY A 35 5.47 10.58 -9.64
N TYR A 36 5.53 9.53 -10.47
CA TYR A 36 5.51 9.66 -11.93
C TYR A 36 4.16 10.15 -12.48
N LYS A 37 3.04 9.53 -12.09
CA LYS A 37 1.70 9.84 -12.64
C LYS A 37 1.21 11.24 -12.26
N TYR A 38 1.49 11.69 -11.04
CA TYR A 38 0.94 12.95 -10.51
C TYR A 38 1.99 14.05 -10.32
N ASN A 39 3.27 13.79 -10.61
CA ASN A 39 4.37 14.74 -10.38
C ASN A 39 4.40 15.29 -8.93
N CYS A 40 4.06 14.42 -7.97
CA CYS A 40 3.71 14.81 -6.60
C CYS A 40 4.75 14.42 -5.55
N ILE A 41 4.96 15.31 -4.58
CA ILE A 41 5.68 15.03 -3.33
C ILE A 41 4.69 14.33 -2.38
N THR A 42 4.87 13.04 -2.15
CA THR A 42 4.04 12.26 -1.23
C THR A 42 4.15 12.79 0.19
N LYS A 43 3.21 13.64 0.61
CA LYS A 43 3.07 14.06 2.02
C LYS A 43 2.48 12.92 2.82
N LEU A 44 3.21 12.48 3.85
CA LEU A 44 2.84 11.37 4.72
C LEU A 44 2.18 11.91 5.99
N LYS A 45 0.91 11.56 6.22
CA LYS A 45 0.31 11.71 7.55
C LYS A 45 0.44 10.39 8.31
N ILE A 46 1.24 10.37 9.37
CA ILE A 46 1.51 9.16 10.16
C ILE A 46 0.61 9.12 11.39
N LEU A 47 -0.01 7.97 11.62
CA LEU A 47 -0.61 7.61 12.90
C LEU A 47 0.12 6.36 13.40
N GLN A 48 0.86 6.45 14.51
CA GLN A 48 1.59 5.32 15.11
C GLN A 48 1.00 5.01 16.48
N LYS A 49 0.73 3.71 16.76
CA LYS A 49 0.28 3.22 18.07
C LYS A 49 1.32 2.24 18.63
N SER A 50 1.65 2.31 19.91
CA SER A 50 2.97 1.92 20.47
C SER A 50 3.17 0.44 20.85
N GLN A 51 2.14 -0.41 20.93
CA GLN A 51 2.33 -1.82 21.36
C GLN A 51 2.63 -2.81 20.23
N LYS A 52 2.13 -2.56 19.03
CA LYS A 52 2.54 -3.22 17.78
C LYS A 52 3.05 -2.09 16.90
N LYS A 53 4.23 -2.22 16.27
CA LYS A 53 4.72 -1.19 15.32
C LYS A 53 3.77 -1.11 14.12
N ILE A 54 2.67 -0.39 14.30
CA ILE A 54 1.63 -0.16 13.30
C ILE A 54 1.79 1.27 12.83
N ARG A 55 1.84 1.42 11.52
CA ARG A 55 1.94 2.71 10.86
C ARG A 55 0.82 2.84 9.84
N TYR A 56 0.00 3.86 10.03
CA TYR A 56 -0.98 4.31 9.05
C TYR A 56 -0.42 5.50 8.30
N VAL A 57 -0.66 5.54 6.99
CA VAL A 57 -0.16 6.56 6.09
C VAL A 57 -1.24 6.91 5.09
N TRP A 58 -1.43 8.21 4.88
CA TRP A 58 -2.06 8.72 3.67
C TRP A 58 -0.98 9.24 2.73
N LEU A 59 -1.06 8.84 1.45
CA LEU A 59 -0.37 9.48 0.34
C LEU A 59 -1.32 10.48 -0.29
N ARG A 60 -0.82 11.69 -0.50
CA ARG A 60 -1.56 12.81 -1.08
C ARG A 60 -0.88 13.34 -2.32
N ASP A 61 -1.67 13.93 -3.21
CA ASP A 61 -1.15 14.71 -4.34
C ASP A 61 -0.71 16.11 -3.88
N SER A 62 -0.30 16.94 -4.83
CA SER A 62 0.09 18.34 -4.66
C SER A 62 -1.09 19.21 -4.23
N LEU A 63 -2.32 18.80 -4.53
CA LEU A 63 -3.58 19.47 -4.17
C LEU A 63 -4.12 18.99 -2.81
N TYR A 64 -3.36 18.17 -2.07
CA TYR A 64 -3.73 17.55 -0.79
C TYR A 64 -4.89 16.54 -0.86
N THR A 65 -5.29 16.12 -2.05
CA THR A 65 -6.25 15.04 -2.27
C THR A 65 -5.66 13.73 -1.74
N ASN A 66 -6.44 12.99 -0.95
CA ASN A 66 -6.02 11.67 -0.48
C ASN A 66 -6.07 10.67 -1.63
N ILE A 67 -4.89 10.22 -2.07
CA ILE A 67 -4.77 9.28 -3.19
C ILE A 67 -4.75 7.84 -2.68
N THR A 68 -3.96 7.53 -1.66
CA THR A 68 -3.79 6.15 -1.19
C THR A 68 -3.73 6.09 0.32
N PHE A 69 -4.48 5.16 0.89
CA PHE A 69 -4.32 4.78 2.28
C PHE A 69 -3.45 3.54 2.36
N ALA A 70 -2.47 3.56 3.26
CA ALA A 70 -1.62 2.42 3.54
C ALA A 70 -1.55 2.16 5.04
N ARG A 71 -1.65 0.90 5.42
CA ARG A 71 -1.42 0.40 6.76
C ARG A 71 -0.28 -0.61 6.69
N SER A 72 0.69 -0.46 7.57
CA SER A 72 1.77 -1.43 7.75
C SER A 72 1.80 -1.91 9.20
N ILE A 73 1.99 -3.22 9.37
CA ILE A 73 2.19 -3.87 10.67
C ILE A 73 3.57 -4.52 10.60
N TRP A 74 4.45 -4.16 11.52
CA TRP A 74 5.84 -4.62 11.51
C TRP A 74 6.10 -5.65 12.60
N TYR A 75 6.79 -6.72 12.21
CA TYR A 75 7.39 -7.72 13.07
C TYR A 75 8.90 -7.56 12.94
N VAL A 76 9.54 -7.16 14.03
CA VAL A 76 10.95 -6.79 14.04
C VAL A 76 11.67 -7.70 15.02
N ILE A 77 12.71 -8.37 14.54
CA ILE A 77 13.56 -9.23 15.37
C ILE A 77 14.66 -8.39 16.03
N ASP A 78 15.27 -7.47 15.27
CA ASP A 78 16.33 -6.57 15.71
C ASP A 78 15.89 -5.11 15.58
N ASN A 79 15.61 -4.47 16.73
CA ASN A 79 15.06 -3.11 16.79
C ASN A 79 16.07 -2.02 16.38
N GLU A 80 17.37 -2.23 16.57
CA GLU A 80 18.39 -1.22 16.28
C GLU A 80 18.58 -1.08 14.76
N LYS A 81 18.79 -2.22 14.08
CA LYS A 81 18.88 -2.24 12.61
C LYS A 81 17.60 -1.75 11.96
N PHE A 82 16.44 -1.97 12.57
CA PHE A 82 15.17 -1.50 12.04
C PHE A 82 15.06 0.03 12.02
N ASN A 83 15.38 0.68 13.15
CA ASN A 83 15.24 2.14 13.29
C ASN A 83 16.22 2.90 12.39
N ILE A 84 17.44 2.36 12.19
CA ILE A 84 18.43 2.92 11.26
C ILE A 84 17.91 2.85 9.81
N ASN A 85 17.28 1.73 9.47
CA ASN A 85 16.95 1.40 8.08
C ASN A 85 15.58 1.92 7.63
N ILE A 86 14.66 2.21 8.54
CA ILE A 86 13.30 2.63 8.20
C ILE A 86 12.99 3.94 8.91
N CYS A 87 13.17 5.05 8.19
CA CYS A 87 12.81 6.37 8.68
C CYS A 87 11.27 6.47 8.76
N HIS A 88 10.74 6.74 9.96
CA HIS A 88 9.30 6.85 10.22
C HIS A 88 8.64 7.88 9.29
N ASN A 89 9.35 8.95 8.93
CA ASN A 89 8.82 10.05 8.11
C ASN A 89 8.98 9.84 6.59
N LYS A 90 9.46 8.67 6.13
CA LYS A 90 9.68 8.40 4.70
C LYS A 90 8.82 7.24 4.18
N PRO A 91 8.45 7.24 2.89
CA PRO A 91 7.73 6.13 2.29
C PRO A 91 8.57 4.86 2.37
N ILE A 92 7.94 3.74 2.74
CA ILE A 92 8.62 2.47 3.03
C ILE A 92 9.48 2.02 1.84
N GLY A 93 8.93 2.06 0.62
CA GLY A 93 9.68 1.68 -0.58
C GLY A 93 10.88 2.57 -0.89
N LEU A 94 10.81 3.87 -0.58
CA LEU A 94 11.94 4.78 -0.73
C LEU A 94 13.02 4.52 0.32
N SER A 95 12.63 4.21 1.57
CA SER A 95 13.59 3.82 2.61
C SER A 95 14.37 2.56 2.23
N PHE A 96 13.68 1.53 1.70
CA PHE A 96 14.35 0.32 1.21
C PHE A 96 15.31 0.59 0.05
N THR A 97 14.88 1.41 -0.92
CA THR A 97 15.73 1.77 -2.07
C THR A 97 16.97 2.55 -1.62
N LYS A 98 16.79 3.55 -0.75
CA LYS A 98 17.89 4.40 -0.27
C LYS A 98 18.96 3.57 0.46
N ASN A 99 18.52 2.63 1.29
CA ASN A 99 19.39 1.83 2.13
C ASN A 99 19.84 0.53 1.46
N ARG A 100 19.53 0.34 0.17
CA ARG A 100 19.88 -0.86 -0.64
C ARG A 100 19.50 -2.16 0.07
N ILE A 101 18.30 -2.18 0.63
CA ILE A 101 17.80 -3.31 1.40
C ILE A 101 17.16 -4.29 0.45
N ASP A 102 17.70 -5.51 0.41
CA ASP A 102 17.06 -6.62 -0.28
C ASP A 102 15.79 -7.04 0.44
N ILE A 103 14.70 -7.07 -0.31
CA ILE A 103 13.38 -7.41 0.20
C ILE A 103 12.70 -8.38 -0.74
N HIS A 104 11.97 -9.32 -0.15
CA HIS A 104 11.10 -10.22 -0.87
C HIS A 104 9.66 -9.81 -0.60
N ARG A 105 8.88 -9.66 -1.66
CA ARG A 105 7.47 -9.25 -1.58
C ARG A 105 6.59 -10.39 -2.05
N ASN A 106 5.66 -10.81 -1.20
CA ASN A 106 4.64 -11.79 -1.56
C ASN A 106 3.25 -11.15 -1.45
N ILE A 107 2.52 -11.08 -2.57
CA ILE A 107 1.16 -10.52 -2.63
C ILE A 107 0.17 -11.66 -2.38
N TYR A 108 -0.66 -11.49 -1.35
CA TYR A 108 -1.61 -12.51 -0.90
C TYR A 108 -3.01 -12.26 -1.46
N GLU A 109 -3.47 -11.00 -1.36
CA GLU A 109 -4.85 -10.64 -1.65
C GLU A 109 -4.87 -9.34 -2.45
N ILE A 110 -5.80 -9.28 -3.42
CA ILE A 110 -6.22 -8.07 -4.10
C ILE A 110 -7.68 -7.86 -3.77
N TYR A 111 -8.05 -6.64 -3.41
CA TYR A 111 -9.40 -6.26 -3.03
C TYR A 111 -10.04 -5.46 -4.15
N TYR A 112 -11.31 -5.74 -4.43
CA TYR A 112 -12.20 -4.85 -5.17
C TYR A 112 -13.44 -4.63 -4.32
N CYS A 113 -13.59 -3.41 -3.81
CA CYS A 113 -14.56 -3.07 -2.77
C CYS A 113 -15.50 -1.96 -3.25
N TYR A 114 -16.78 -2.15 -2.97
CA TYR A 114 -17.80 -1.11 -3.03
C TYR A 114 -18.47 -1.03 -1.65
N SER A 115 -18.43 0.14 -1.01
CA SER A 115 -19.15 0.38 0.24
C SER A 115 -19.76 1.76 0.25
N HIS A 116 -21.04 1.84 0.58
CA HIS A 116 -21.75 3.09 0.78
C HIS A 116 -21.12 3.96 1.89
N GLU A 117 -20.53 3.34 2.92
CA GLU A 117 -19.81 4.07 3.97
C GLU A 117 -18.54 4.73 3.44
N PHE A 118 -17.81 4.05 2.54
CA PHE A 118 -16.65 4.64 1.87
C PHE A 118 -17.05 5.82 0.99
N GLN A 119 -18.20 5.74 0.31
CA GLN A 119 -18.73 6.89 -0.46
C GLN A 119 -19.00 8.09 0.46
N LYS A 120 -19.62 7.87 1.62
CA LYS A 120 -19.90 8.94 2.59
C LYS A 120 -18.64 9.56 3.17
N ILE A 121 -17.65 8.75 3.55
CA ILE A 121 -16.44 9.23 4.22
C ILE A 121 -15.48 9.92 3.24
N PHE A 122 -15.38 9.40 2.01
CA PHE A 122 -14.36 9.83 1.05
C PHE A 122 -14.92 10.57 -0.17
N GLY A 123 -16.24 10.64 -0.35
CA GLY A 123 -16.89 11.34 -1.46
C GLY A 123 -16.78 10.63 -2.82
N PHE A 124 -16.28 9.41 -2.87
CA PHE A 124 -16.10 8.66 -4.12
C PHE A 124 -17.32 7.79 -4.42
N ASN A 125 -17.97 7.97 -5.57
CA ASN A 125 -19.06 7.08 -6.04
C ASN A 125 -18.58 5.84 -6.80
N LYS A 126 -17.28 5.52 -6.75
CA LYS A 126 -16.66 4.44 -7.54
C LYS A 126 -16.10 3.34 -6.64
N CYS A 127 -15.92 2.15 -7.20
CA CYS A 127 -15.27 1.03 -6.53
C CYS A 127 -13.79 1.34 -6.24
N ILE A 128 -13.32 0.86 -5.09
CA ILE A 128 -11.98 1.03 -4.58
C ILE A 128 -11.22 -0.29 -4.76
N TRP A 129 -10.00 -0.20 -5.26
CA TRP A 129 -9.09 -1.34 -5.26
C TRP A 129 -8.18 -1.30 -4.05
N GLY A 130 -7.73 -2.46 -3.63
CA GLY A 130 -6.68 -2.56 -2.63
C GLY A 130 -5.84 -3.81 -2.82
N ARG A 131 -4.78 -3.91 -2.04
CA ARG A 131 -3.94 -5.11 -1.98
C ARG A 131 -3.38 -5.32 -0.60
N LYS A 132 -3.07 -6.58 -0.30
CA LYS A 132 -2.38 -6.99 0.92
C LYS A 132 -1.23 -7.90 0.55
N TYR A 133 -0.07 -7.58 1.10
CA TYR A 133 1.16 -8.28 0.81
C TYR A 133 2.07 -8.28 2.03
N ILE A 134 3.00 -9.24 2.07
CA ILE A 134 4.06 -9.28 3.06
C ILE A 134 5.36 -8.91 2.38
N ILE A 135 6.10 -8.01 3.02
CA ILE A 135 7.52 -7.81 2.74
C ILE A 135 8.30 -8.50 3.84
N TYR A 136 9.29 -9.30 3.49
CA TYR A 136 10.26 -9.83 4.44
C TYR A 136 11.68 -9.55 3.95
N ASN A 137 12.52 -9.15 4.90
CA ASN A 137 13.96 -9.17 4.75
C ASN A 137 14.45 -10.39 5.53
N PHE A 138 15.15 -11.30 4.85
CA PHE A 138 15.51 -12.64 5.35
C PHE A 138 16.19 -12.68 6.73
N LYS A 139 16.69 -11.55 7.26
CA LYS A 139 17.47 -11.53 8.50
C LYS A 139 16.88 -10.74 9.66
N ASN A 140 16.01 -9.75 9.43
CA ASN A 140 15.77 -8.72 10.47
C ASN A 140 14.31 -8.32 10.74
N TYR A 141 13.43 -8.38 9.74
CA TYR A 141 12.02 -7.98 9.92
C TYR A 141 11.11 -8.47 8.80
N SER A 142 9.83 -8.55 9.13
CA SER A 142 8.75 -8.71 8.17
C SER A 142 7.66 -7.67 8.42
N THR A 143 6.93 -7.30 7.37
CA THR A 143 5.79 -6.40 7.49
C THR A 143 4.65 -6.82 6.60
N VAL A 144 3.45 -6.81 7.18
CA VAL A 144 2.21 -6.92 6.45
C VAL A 144 1.80 -5.52 6.03
N ILE A 145 1.66 -5.28 4.74
CA ILE A 145 1.20 -4.01 4.18
C ILE A 145 -0.16 -4.22 3.52
N GLN A 146 -1.09 -3.32 3.86
CA GLN A 146 -2.41 -3.21 3.25
C GLN A 146 -2.53 -1.83 2.62
N GLU A 147 -2.90 -1.77 1.35
CA GLU A 147 -3.05 -0.53 0.59
C GLU A 147 -4.44 -0.47 -0.02
N PHE A 148 -5.03 0.73 -0.03
CA PHE A 148 -6.29 1.05 -0.68
C PHE A 148 -6.10 2.29 -1.56
N PHE A 149 -6.55 2.18 -2.80
CA PHE A 149 -6.27 3.13 -3.86
C PHE A 149 -7.51 3.92 -4.20
N SER A 150 -7.39 5.24 -4.29
CA SER A 150 -8.44 6.08 -4.86
C SER A 150 -8.82 5.54 -6.25
N PRO A 151 -10.13 5.53 -6.60
CA PRO A 151 -10.58 5.08 -7.90
C PRO A 151 -9.85 5.73 -9.08
N ASP A 152 -9.42 6.98 -8.95
CA ASP A 152 -8.82 7.73 -10.06
C ASP A 152 -7.36 7.36 -10.37
N ILE A 153 -6.75 6.45 -9.59
CA ILE A 153 -5.37 5.98 -9.83
C ILE A 153 -5.33 4.89 -10.90
N ILE A 154 -6.32 4.00 -10.91
CA ILE A 154 -6.29 2.73 -11.68
C ILE A 154 -6.99 2.90 -13.04
N PHE A 155 -7.56 4.07 -13.28
CA PHE A 155 -8.22 4.48 -14.51
C PHE A 155 -7.53 5.73 -15.09
#